data_AF-F8PIC9-F1
#
_entry.id   AF-F8PIC9-F1
#
_cell.length_a   1.000
_cell.length_b   1.000
_cell.length_c   1.000
_cell.angle_alpha   90.00
_cell.angle_beta   90.00
_cell.angle_gamma   90.00
#
_symmetry.space_group_name_H-M   'P 1'
#
loop_
_entity.id
_entity.type
_entity.pdbx_description
1 polymer ?
#
loop_
_entity_poly.entity_id
_entity_poly.type
_entity_poly.pdbx_seq_one_letter_code
_entity_poly.pdbx_strand_id
1 'polypeptide(L)'
;MSSAVGKPVVHPLLAQYLVQLATNPLRTKALTSATFSFLQEVIGSNVAGVPIRRPSKDASALSNVLAQAHINSKAIKMAMYGFFVSAPLGHILVGLLQRAFAGKTGTKYRIAQILASNLLVAPIQTSAFLSSMAVINGAKSLQEVIRTVKGGFFSVIRITWLISPISMTIAQRFVPVELWVPFFNLIQFTLGTYFNIRVKKIRLAAAKKEQEEKERGNQGSKSLQ
;
A
#
# COMPACT_ATOMS: atom_id res chain seq x y z
N MET A 1 -25.48 -33.99 -22.44
CA MET A 1 -24.59 -33.20 -23.32
C MET A 1 -23.62 -32.43 -22.45
N SER A 2 -22.39 -32.92 -22.33
CA SER A 2 -21.35 -32.29 -21.49
C SER A 2 -20.77 -31.12 -22.27
N SER A 3 -21.08 -29.89 -21.87
CA SER A 3 -20.41 -28.71 -22.40
C SER A 3 -18.95 -28.75 -21.92
N ALA A 4 -18.05 -29.08 -22.84
CA ALA A 4 -16.63 -28.86 -22.66
C ALA A 4 -16.43 -27.34 -22.50
N VAL A 5 -16.41 -26.87 -21.26
CA VAL A 5 -15.99 -25.50 -20.93
C VAL A 5 -14.55 -25.39 -21.38
N GLY A 6 -14.33 -24.74 -22.52
CA GLY A 6 -12.99 -24.47 -23.04
C GLY A 6 -12.15 -23.81 -21.96
N LYS A 7 -10.92 -24.32 -21.76
CA LYS A 7 -9.99 -23.73 -20.79
C LYS A 7 -9.91 -22.22 -21.06
N PRO A 8 -10.08 -21.36 -20.03
CA PRO A 8 -10.02 -19.93 -20.23
C PRO A 8 -8.71 -19.56 -20.93
N VAL A 9 -8.80 -18.80 -22.02
CA VAL A 9 -7.63 -18.31 -22.74
C VAL A 9 -6.95 -17.27 -21.86
N VAL A 10 -5.94 -17.70 -21.11
CA VAL A 10 -5.14 -16.83 -20.25
C VAL A 10 -4.14 -16.07 -21.11
N HIS A 11 -4.08 -14.75 -20.98
CA HIS A 11 -3.11 -13.93 -21.69
C HIS A 11 -1.67 -14.40 -21.39
N PRO A 12 -0.76 -14.50 -22.39
CA PRO A 12 0.57 -15.07 -22.19
C PRO A 12 1.39 -14.42 -21.07
N LEU A 13 1.30 -13.09 -20.92
CA LEU A 13 1.97 -12.36 -19.83
C LEU A 13 1.44 -12.74 -18.44
N LEU A 14 0.12 -12.95 -18.33
CA LEU A 14 -0.48 -13.40 -17.08
C LEU A 14 -0.06 -14.83 -16.76
N ALA A 15 -0.01 -15.72 -17.76
CA ALA A 15 0.49 -17.07 -17.58
C ALA A 15 1.96 -17.07 -17.10
N GLN A 16 2.83 -16.26 -17.71
CA GLN A 16 4.23 -16.11 -17.29
C GLN A 16 4.34 -15.56 -15.86
N TYR A 17 3.52 -14.56 -15.51
CA TYR A 17 3.46 -14.04 -14.14
C TYR A 17 3.07 -15.12 -13.14
N LEU A 18 2.04 -15.93 -13.44
CA LEU A 18 1.61 -17.03 -12.57
C LEU A 18 2.68 -18.11 -12.42
N VAL A 19 3.40 -18.44 -13.50
CA VAL A 19 4.55 -19.35 -13.45
C VAL A 19 5.64 -18.80 -12.53
N GLN A 20 5.99 -17.52 -12.66
CA GLN A 20 6.97 -16.86 -11.79
C GLN A 20 6.50 -16.78 -10.33
N LEU A 21 5.19 -16.61 -10.11
CA LEU A 21 4.63 -16.59 -8.78
C LEU A 21 4.66 -17.96 -8.10
N ALA A 22 4.50 -19.05 -8.87
CA ALA A 22 4.59 -20.41 -8.37
C ALA A 22 6.04 -20.86 -8.13
N THR A 23 6.93 -20.56 -9.08
CA THR A 23 8.34 -21.02 -9.05
C THR A 23 9.25 -20.12 -8.22
N ASN A 24 8.99 -18.81 -8.21
CA ASN A 24 9.81 -17.80 -7.54
C ASN A 24 8.93 -16.86 -6.68
N PRO A 25 8.16 -17.39 -5.71
CA PRO A 25 7.08 -16.66 -5.05
C PRO A 25 7.52 -15.38 -4.34
N LEU A 26 8.64 -15.42 -3.61
CA LEU A 26 9.13 -14.26 -2.86
C LEU A 26 9.62 -13.15 -3.81
N ARG A 27 10.44 -13.51 -4.80
CA ARG A 27 10.96 -12.56 -5.80
C ARG A 27 9.81 -11.88 -6.55
N THR A 28 8.86 -12.67 -7.03
CA THR A 28 7.71 -12.16 -7.79
C THR A 28 6.87 -11.23 -6.93
N LYS A 29 6.56 -11.61 -5.67
CA LYS A 29 5.84 -10.74 -4.73
C LYS A 29 6.59 -9.45 -4.42
N ALA A 30 7.92 -9.52 -4.26
CA ALA A 30 8.76 -8.35 -4.01
C ALA A 30 8.74 -7.36 -5.17
N LEU A 31 8.90 -7.83 -6.41
CA LEU A 31 8.83 -6.99 -7.61
C LEU A 31 7.43 -6.38 -7.81
N THR A 32 6.37 -7.17 -7.61
CA THR A 32 4.99 -6.67 -7.69
C THR A 32 4.74 -5.60 -6.64
N SER A 33 5.11 -5.86 -5.38
CA SER A 33 4.90 -4.92 -4.27
C SER A 33 5.71 -3.64 -4.44
N ALA A 34 6.95 -3.72 -4.93
CA ALA A 34 7.77 -2.56 -5.26
C ALA A 34 7.12 -1.68 -6.33
N THR A 35 6.68 -2.29 -7.42
CA THR A 35 6.01 -1.61 -8.53
C THR A 35 4.71 -0.94 -8.05
N PHE A 36 3.90 -1.67 -7.28
CA PHE A 36 2.62 -1.16 -6.79
C PHE A 36 2.82 -0.01 -5.79
N SER A 37 3.78 -0.14 -4.88
CA SER A 37 4.09 0.92 -3.90
C SER A 37 4.63 2.18 -4.58
N PHE A 38 5.47 2.02 -5.61
CA PHE A 38 5.93 3.12 -6.45
C PHE A 38 4.76 3.84 -7.12
N LEU A 39 3.91 3.08 -7.81
CA LEU A 39 2.75 3.61 -8.53
C LEU A 39 1.75 4.29 -7.59
N GLN A 40 1.50 3.71 -6.41
CA GLN A 40 0.64 4.31 -5.38
C GLN A 40 1.10 5.72 -4.99
N GLU A 41 2.41 5.93 -4.83
CA GLU A 41 2.96 7.24 -4.46
C GLU A 41 2.93 8.22 -5.64
N VAL A 42 3.24 7.76 -6.85
CA VAL A 42 3.17 8.58 -8.07
C VAL A 42 1.73 9.01 -8.32
N ILE A 43 0.79 8.07 -8.45
CA ILE A 43 -0.63 8.34 -8.67
C ILE A 43 -1.18 9.17 -7.52
N GLY A 44 -0.87 8.79 -6.28
CA GLY A 44 -1.36 9.49 -5.10
C GLY A 44 -0.91 10.94 -5.03
N SER A 45 0.32 11.25 -5.49
CA SER A 45 0.83 12.63 -5.55
C SER A 45 0.14 13.45 -6.63
N ASN A 46 -0.02 12.89 -7.83
CA ASN A 46 -0.69 13.54 -8.94
C ASN A 46 -2.16 13.82 -8.61
N VAL A 47 -2.91 12.83 -8.14
CA VAL A 47 -4.34 12.94 -7.82
C VAL A 47 -4.60 13.82 -6.60
N ALA A 48 -3.68 13.88 -5.64
CA ALA A 48 -3.79 14.79 -4.50
C ALA A 48 -3.47 16.25 -4.85
N GLY A 49 -2.91 16.53 -6.04
CA GLY A 49 -2.48 17.88 -6.43
C GLY A 49 -1.29 18.37 -5.60
N VAL A 50 -0.35 17.48 -5.27
CA VAL A 50 0.87 17.89 -4.55
C VAL A 50 1.64 18.89 -5.43
N PRO A 51 2.11 20.03 -4.89
CA PRO A 51 2.90 20.97 -5.68
C PRO A 51 4.16 20.32 -6.28
N ILE A 52 4.41 20.56 -7.57
CA ILE A 52 5.61 20.06 -8.25
C ILE A 52 6.82 20.81 -7.71
N ARG A 53 7.76 20.07 -7.11
CA ARG A 53 9.07 20.61 -6.75
C ARG A 53 9.93 20.63 -7.99
N ARG A 54 10.07 21.80 -8.60
CA ARG A 54 10.89 21.97 -9.80
C ARG A 54 12.37 21.75 -9.45
N PRO A 55 13.10 20.97 -10.26
CA PRO A 55 14.56 20.90 -10.19
C PRO A 55 15.22 22.27 -10.36
N SER A 56 16.53 22.36 -10.12
CA SER A 56 17.31 23.58 -10.42
C SER A 56 17.19 23.97 -11.89
N LYS A 57 17.44 25.26 -12.21
CA LYS A 57 17.35 25.76 -13.59
C LYS A 57 18.29 25.04 -14.56
N ASP A 58 19.38 24.48 -14.07
CA ASP A 58 20.39 23.75 -14.85
C ASP A 58 20.09 22.25 -15.01
N ALA A 59 18.91 21.78 -14.56
CA ALA A 59 18.59 20.38 -14.56
C ALA A 59 18.15 19.85 -15.94
N SER A 60 18.53 18.62 -16.25
CA SER A 60 18.21 17.94 -17.52
C SER A 60 16.70 17.89 -17.83
N ALA A 61 16.34 17.81 -19.11
CA ALA A 61 14.96 17.61 -19.54
C ALA A 61 14.29 16.39 -18.88
N LEU A 62 15.02 15.29 -18.71
CA LEU A 62 14.53 14.09 -18.02
C LEU A 62 14.15 14.38 -16.57
N SER A 63 14.98 15.12 -15.83
CA SER A 63 14.69 15.46 -14.43
C SER A 63 13.44 16.33 -14.29
N ASN A 64 13.18 17.20 -15.27
CA ASN A 64 11.95 18.00 -15.33
C ASN A 64 10.72 17.13 -15.60
N VAL A 65 10.80 16.18 -16.53
CA VAL A 65 9.72 15.22 -16.81
C VAL A 65 9.43 14.34 -15.60
N LEU A 66 10.46 13.80 -14.94
CA LEU A 66 10.31 12.99 -13.73
C LEU A 66 9.67 13.81 -12.59
N ALA A 67 10.06 15.07 -12.42
CA ALA A 67 9.46 15.96 -11.42
C ALA A 67 7.98 16.24 -11.70
N GLN A 68 7.62 16.48 -12.97
CA GLN A 68 6.22 16.66 -13.38
C GLN A 68 5.37 15.42 -13.12
N ALA A 69 5.94 14.23 -13.31
CA ALA A 69 5.29 12.96 -12.98
C ALA A 69 5.29 12.63 -11.48
N HIS A 70 5.85 13.47 -10.61
CA HIS A 70 6.08 13.18 -9.18
C HIS A 70 6.96 11.95 -8.90
N ILE A 71 7.82 11.58 -9.85
CA ILE A 71 8.84 10.55 -9.65
C ILE A 71 10.00 11.20 -8.89
N ASN A 72 10.01 11.01 -7.57
CA ASN A 72 10.98 11.60 -6.66
C ASN A 72 11.54 10.55 -5.69
N SER A 73 12.45 10.97 -4.80
CA SER A 73 13.05 10.07 -3.80
C SER A 73 12.01 9.37 -2.92
N LYS A 74 10.83 9.96 -2.69
CA LYS A 74 9.76 9.31 -1.92
C LYS A 74 9.14 8.16 -2.70
N ALA A 75 8.89 8.31 -4.00
CA ALA A 75 8.42 7.21 -4.85
C ALA A 75 9.42 6.04 -4.87
N ILE A 76 10.73 6.33 -4.94
CA ILE A 76 11.78 5.31 -4.85
C ILE A 76 11.78 4.62 -3.48
N LYS A 77 11.71 5.39 -2.38
CA LYS A 77 11.60 4.84 -1.02
C LYS A 77 10.36 3.94 -0.85
N MET A 78 9.26 4.28 -1.51
CA MET A 78 8.05 3.44 -1.53
C MET A 78 8.28 2.13 -2.29
N ALA A 79 8.98 2.17 -3.42
CA ALA A 79 9.38 0.95 -4.14
C ALA A 79 10.25 0.05 -3.24
N MET A 80 11.23 0.64 -2.55
CA MET A 80 12.11 -0.07 -1.61
C MET A 80 11.31 -0.68 -0.45
N TYR A 81 10.33 0.04 0.10
CA TYR A 81 9.42 -0.51 1.10
C TYR A 81 8.66 -1.74 0.58
N GLY A 82 8.09 -1.65 -0.62
CA GLY A 82 7.40 -2.78 -1.25
C GLY A 82 8.31 -4.00 -1.39
N PHE A 83 9.53 -3.79 -1.88
CA PHE A 83 10.51 -4.84 -2.16
C PHE A 83 11.09 -5.49 -0.88
N PHE A 84 11.60 -4.67 0.05
CA PHE A 84 12.42 -5.15 1.17
C PHE A 84 11.62 -5.37 2.45
N VAL A 85 10.45 -4.74 2.59
CA VAL A 85 9.68 -4.78 3.85
C VAL A 85 8.34 -5.47 3.62
N SER A 86 7.49 -4.90 2.77
CA SER A 86 6.10 -5.33 2.62
C SER A 86 5.99 -6.78 2.13
N ALA A 87 6.63 -7.10 1.00
CA ALA A 87 6.52 -8.42 0.40
C ALA A 87 7.19 -9.53 1.23
N PRO A 88 8.44 -9.37 1.74
CA PRO A 88 9.06 -10.40 2.58
C PRO A 88 8.27 -10.64 3.87
N LEU A 89 7.83 -9.58 4.55
CA LEU A 89 7.03 -9.69 5.78
C LEU A 89 5.71 -10.43 5.51
N GLY A 90 4.99 -10.03 4.45
CA GLY A 90 3.75 -10.68 4.06
C GLY A 90 3.95 -12.15 3.69
N HIS A 91 5.00 -12.45 2.92
CA HIS A 91 5.35 -13.82 2.53
C HIS A 91 5.62 -14.72 3.72
N ILE A 92 6.42 -14.24 4.68
CA ILE A 92 6.80 -15.00 5.87
C ILE A 92 5.60 -15.18 6.80
N LEU A 93 4.91 -14.09 7.18
CA LEU A 93 3.81 -14.18 8.15
C LEU A 93 2.66 -15.04 7.64
N VAL A 94 2.26 -14.88 6.37
CA VAL A 94 1.21 -15.69 5.77
C VAL A 94 1.70 -17.13 5.60
N GLY A 95 2.96 -17.34 5.22
CA GLY A 95 3.55 -18.68 5.12
C GLY A 95 3.56 -19.43 6.46
N LEU A 96 3.93 -18.74 7.55
CA LEU A 96 3.89 -19.29 8.91
C LEU A 96 2.46 -19.63 9.33
N LEU A 97 1.51 -18.74 9.07
CA LEU A 97 0.09 -18.99 9.33
C LEU A 97 -0.41 -20.21 8.54
N GLN A 98 -0.08 -20.30 7.25
CA GLN A 98 -0.47 -21.44 6.42
C GLN A 98 0.15 -22.75 6.92
N ARG A 99 1.42 -22.75 7.33
CA ARG A 99 2.09 -23.92 7.91
C ARG A 99 1.45 -24.34 9.24
N ALA A 100 1.10 -23.40 10.12
CA ALA A 100 0.47 -23.69 11.41
C ALA A 100 -0.91 -24.37 11.28
N PHE A 101 -1.63 -24.09 10.18
CA PHE A 101 -2.95 -24.65 9.88
C PHE A 101 -2.92 -25.76 8.82
N ALA A 102 -1.73 -26.18 8.36
CA ALA A 102 -1.58 -27.23 7.36
C ALA A 102 -2.17 -28.57 7.90
N GLY A 103 -2.96 -29.24 7.06
CA GLY A 103 -3.62 -30.51 7.42
C GLY A 103 -4.76 -30.38 8.44
N LYS A 104 -5.09 -29.17 8.93
CA LYS A 104 -6.22 -28.97 9.85
C LYS A 104 -7.53 -28.82 9.05
N THR A 105 -8.49 -29.70 9.30
CA THR A 105 -9.76 -29.75 8.56
C THR A 105 -10.98 -29.47 9.43
N GLY A 106 -12.00 -28.82 8.86
CA GLY A 106 -13.25 -28.49 9.54
C GLY A 106 -13.43 -27.00 9.83
N THR A 107 -14.68 -26.60 10.07
CA THR A 107 -15.10 -25.20 10.23
C THR A 107 -14.37 -24.48 11.36
N LYS A 108 -14.12 -25.16 12.49
CA LYS A 108 -13.40 -24.58 13.64
C LYS A 108 -12.00 -24.08 13.28
N TYR A 109 -11.24 -24.82 12.47
CA TYR A 109 -9.90 -24.43 12.07
C TYR A 109 -9.91 -23.34 11.01
N ARG A 110 -10.90 -23.34 10.11
CA ARG A 110 -11.09 -22.23 9.15
C ARG A 110 -11.36 -20.92 9.89
N ILE A 111 -12.26 -20.93 10.87
CA ILE A 111 -12.55 -19.75 11.71
C ILE A 111 -11.30 -19.33 12.48
N ALA A 112 -10.62 -20.28 13.14
CA ALA A 112 -9.39 -19.98 13.89
C ALA A 112 -8.28 -19.41 13.00
N GLN A 113 -8.12 -19.88 11.76
CA GLN A 113 -7.14 -19.35 10.81
C GLN A 113 -7.47 -17.92 10.40
N ILE A 114 -8.76 -17.61 10.15
CA ILE A 114 -9.23 -16.25 9.84
C ILE A 114 -8.97 -15.31 11.03
N LEU A 115 -9.28 -15.76 12.24
CA LEU A 115 -9.03 -14.98 13.45
C LEU A 115 -7.53 -14.75 13.66
N ALA A 116 -6.70 -15.78 13.53
CA ALA A 116 -5.25 -15.64 13.63
C ALA A 116 -4.68 -14.70 12.55
N SER A 117 -5.20 -14.76 11.32
CA SER A 117 -4.83 -13.81 10.27
C SER A 117 -5.18 -12.36 10.65
N ASN A 118 -6.37 -12.13 11.21
CA ASN A 118 -6.85 -10.80 11.51
C ASN A 118 -6.30 -10.22 12.82
N LEU A 119 -5.95 -11.06 13.79
CA LEU A 119 -5.50 -10.66 15.13
C LEU A 119 -3.99 -10.75 15.33
N LEU A 120 -3.27 -11.47 14.47
CA LEU A 120 -1.80 -11.58 14.55
C LEU A 120 -1.14 -10.99 13.31
N VAL A 121 -1.49 -11.50 12.13
CA VAL A 121 -0.81 -11.11 10.88
C VAL A 121 -1.13 -9.66 10.49
N ALA A 122 -2.42 -9.28 10.46
CA ALA A 122 -2.83 -7.94 10.05
C ALA A 122 -2.31 -6.81 10.97
N PRO A 123 -2.30 -6.93 12.32
CA PRO A 123 -1.65 -5.97 13.21
C PRO A 123 -0.18 -5.76 12.93
N ILE A 124 0.59 -6.85 12.75
CA ILE A 124 2.03 -6.76 12.48
C ILE A 124 2.27 -6.03 11.16
N GLN A 125 1.55 -6.39 10.09
CA GLN A 125 1.66 -5.73 8.79
C GLN A 125 1.26 -4.25 8.87
N THR A 126 0.20 -3.92 9.60
CA THR A 126 -0.27 -2.54 9.78
C THR A 126 0.76 -1.69 10.51
N SER A 127 1.33 -2.21 11.59
CA SER A 127 2.40 -1.55 12.35
C SER A 127 3.66 -1.36 11.51
N ALA A 128 4.06 -2.37 10.72
CA ALA A 128 5.19 -2.27 9.81
C ALA A 128 4.95 -1.20 8.73
N PHE A 129 3.77 -1.19 8.11
CA PHE A 129 3.38 -0.16 7.13
C PHE A 129 3.45 1.25 7.72
N LEU A 130 2.82 1.48 8.89
CA LEU A 130 2.82 2.80 9.52
C LEU A 130 4.22 3.24 9.98
N SER A 131 5.02 2.29 10.46
CA SER A 131 6.42 2.55 10.83
C SER A 131 7.24 2.97 9.61
N SER A 132 7.15 2.22 8.51
CA SER A 132 7.81 2.57 7.25
C SER A 132 7.30 3.91 6.71
N MET A 133 6.00 4.19 6.81
CA MET A 133 5.43 5.48 6.43
C MET A 133 5.98 6.64 7.23
N ALA A 134 6.19 6.47 8.54
CA ALA A 134 6.82 7.50 9.37
C ALA A 134 8.25 7.80 8.86
N VAL A 135 9.08 6.77 8.66
CA VAL A 135 10.45 6.90 8.18
C VAL A 135 10.51 7.50 6.77
N ILE A 136 9.66 7.05 5.85
CA ILE A 136 9.59 7.56 4.47
C ILE A 136 9.20 9.04 4.44
N ASN A 137 8.33 9.46 5.36
CA ASN A 137 7.94 10.86 5.52
C ASN A 137 8.96 11.71 6.31
N GLY A 138 10.09 11.12 6.74
CA GLY A 138 11.19 11.84 7.36
C GLY A 138 11.18 11.87 8.88
N ALA A 139 10.52 10.92 9.54
CA ALA A 139 10.61 10.78 10.99
C ALA A 139 12.07 10.60 11.42
N LYS A 140 12.54 11.41 12.39
CA LYS A 140 13.94 11.44 12.84
C LYS A 140 14.17 10.70 14.15
N SER A 141 13.11 10.31 14.85
CA SER A 141 13.18 9.66 16.16
C SER A 141 12.21 8.48 16.26
N LEU A 142 12.54 7.51 17.13
CA LEU A 142 11.63 6.40 17.42
C LEU A 142 10.28 6.87 17.99
N GLN A 143 10.28 7.97 18.75
CA GLN A 143 9.05 8.53 19.31
C GLN A 143 8.09 9.04 18.22
N GLU A 144 8.59 9.67 17.16
CA GLU A 144 7.78 10.09 16.00
C GLU A 144 7.18 8.89 15.26
N VAL A 145 7.95 7.81 15.12
CA VAL A 145 7.48 6.55 14.53
C VAL A 145 6.35 5.97 15.39
N ILE A 146 6.55 5.84 16.70
CA ILE A 146 5.54 5.33 17.64
C ILE A 146 4.28 6.21 17.61
N ARG A 147 4.42 7.53 17.56
CA ARG A 147 3.29 8.46 17.49
C ARG A 147 2.48 8.25 16.21
N THR A 148 3.16 8.05 15.08
CA THR A 148 2.52 7.77 13.78
C THR A 148 1.78 6.43 13.82
N VAL A 149 2.41 5.39 14.37
CA VAL A 149 1.80 4.07 14.53
C VAL A 149 0.55 4.19 15.41
N LYS A 150 0.66 4.73 16.63
CA LYS A 150 -0.48 4.87 17.55
C LYS A 150 -1.63 5.68 16.96
N GLY A 151 -1.32 6.79 16.27
CA GLY A 151 -2.34 7.65 15.66
C GLY A 151 -3.02 7.04 14.43
N GLY A 152 -2.30 6.22 13.65
CA GLY A 152 -2.81 5.63 12.41
C GLY A 152 -3.39 4.22 12.56
N PHE A 153 -2.95 3.46 13.57
CA PHE A 153 -3.15 2.01 13.64
C PHE A 153 -4.62 1.61 13.54
N PHE A 154 -5.46 2.17 14.40
CA PHE A 154 -6.88 1.83 14.41
C PHE A 154 -7.63 2.30 13.15
N SER A 155 -7.20 3.41 12.54
CA SER A 155 -7.78 3.90 11.29
C SER A 155 -7.53 2.93 10.14
N VAL A 156 -6.29 2.43 10.04
CA VAL A 156 -5.89 1.49 8.98
C VAL A 156 -6.48 0.09 9.22
N ILE A 157 -6.33 -0.46 10.43
CA ILE A 157 -6.71 -1.85 10.70
C ILE A 157 -8.22 -2.09 10.58
N ARG A 158 -9.07 -1.12 10.98
CA ARG A 158 -10.52 -1.24 10.86
C ARG A 158 -10.96 -1.38 9.40
N ILE A 159 -10.32 -0.66 8.49
CA ILE A 159 -10.62 -0.76 7.07
C ILE A 159 -10.13 -2.11 6.54
N THR A 160 -8.96 -2.59 6.96
CA THR A 160 -8.49 -3.94 6.63
C THR A 160 -9.47 -5.02 7.08
N TRP A 161 -9.99 -4.92 8.31
CA TRP A 161 -10.98 -5.87 8.84
C TRP A 161 -12.32 -5.81 8.11
N LEU A 162 -12.71 -4.65 7.58
CA LEU A 162 -13.92 -4.51 6.78
C LEU A 162 -13.74 -5.06 5.36
N ILE A 163 -12.63 -4.71 4.71
CA ILE A 163 -12.42 -5.03 3.29
C ILE A 163 -12.00 -6.50 3.09
N SER A 164 -11.27 -7.09 4.04
CA SER A 164 -10.78 -8.46 3.89
C SER A 164 -11.89 -9.52 3.72
N PRO A 165 -12.98 -9.57 4.52
CA PRO A 165 -14.05 -10.54 4.31
C PRO A 165 -14.86 -10.30 3.03
N ILE A 166 -15.07 -9.03 2.66
CA ILE A 166 -15.77 -8.67 1.42
C ILE A 166 -14.96 -9.17 0.22
N SER A 167 -13.66 -8.85 0.21
CA SER A 167 -12.73 -9.28 -0.84
C SER A 167 -12.64 -10.80 -0.93
N MET A 168 -12.57 -11.49 0.22
CA MET A 168 -12.56 -12.95 0.26
C MET A 168 -13.85 -13.54 -0.30
N THR A 169 -15.01 -12.97 0.03
CA THR A 169 -16.30 -13.44 -0.49
C THR A 169 -16.37 -13.31 -2.02
N ILE A 170 -15.88 -12.20 -2.56
CA ILE A 170 -15.77 -11.99 -4.01
C ILE A 170 -14.81 -13.00 -4.63
N ALA A 171 -13.63 -13.19 -4.03
CA ALA A 171 -12.63 -14.13 -4.51
C ALA A 171 -13.20 -15.56 -4.60
N GLN A 172 -13.88 -16.01 -3.55
CA GLN A 172 -14.46 -17.35 -3.48
C GLN A 172 -15.58 -17.58 -4.49
N ARG A 173 -16.37 -16.55 -4.82
CA ARG A 173 -17.51 -16.68 -5.75
C ARG A 173 -17.12 -16.50 -7.21
N PHE A 174 -16.15 -15.63 -7.51
CA PHE A 174 -15.94 -15.12 -8.86
C PHE A 174 -14.51 -15.27 -9.38
N VAL A 175 -13.52 -15.59 -8.54
CA VAL A 175 -12.11 -15.58 -8.93
C VAL A 175 -11.52 -16.98 -8.84
N PRO A 176 -10.96 -17.53 -9.93
CA PRO A 176 -10.20 -18.78 -9.89
C PRO A 176 -9.05 -18.71 -8.87
N VAL A 177 -8.77 -19.81 -8.16
CA VAL A 177 -7.83 -19.81 -7.02
C VAL A 177 -6.42 -19.37 -7.41
N GLU A 178 -5.98 -19.72 -8.60
CA GLU A 178 -4.72 -19.32 -9.21
C GLU A 178 -4.60 -17.79 -9.41
N LEU A 179 -5.73 -17.09 -9.54
CA LEU A 179 -5.80 -15.63 -9.69
C LEU A 179 -6.01 -14.89 -8.37
N TRP A 180 -6.10 -15.58 -7.23
CA TRP A 180 -6.34 -14.93 -5.94
C TRP A 180 -5.22 -13.95 -5.58
N VAL A 181 -3.96 -14.34 -5.77
CA VAL A 181 -2.82 -13.45 -5.46
C VAL A 181 -2.86 -12.14 -6.28
N PRO A 182 -2.96 -12.15 -7.62
CA PRO A 182 -3.08 -10.90 -8.38
C PRO A 182 -4.37 -10.12 -8.02
N PHE A 183 -5.48 -10.80 -7.74
CA PHE A 183 -6.71 -10.14 -7.28
C PHE A 183 -6.53 -9.39 -5.95
N PHE A 184 -5.97 -10.04 -4.93
CA PHE A 184 -5.72 -9.38 -3.65
C PHE A 184 -4.64 -8.28 -3.75
N ASN A 185 -3.64 -8.44 -4.63
CA ASN A 185 -2.69 -7.38 -4.92
C ASN A 185 -3.38 -6.14 -5.51
N LEU A 186 -4.38 -6.31 -6.39
CA LEU A 186 -5.16 -5.21 -6.95
C LEU A 186 -5.99 -4.48 -5.89
N ILE A 187 -6.61 -5.21 -4.96
CA ILE A 187 -7.33 -4.61 -3.83
C ILE A 187 -6.36 -3.81 -2.94
N GLN A 188 -5.23 -4.39 -2.57
CA GLN A 188 -4.20 -3.72 -1.77
C GLN A 188 -3.65 -2.49 -2.50
N PHE A 189 -3.45 -2.59 -3.82
CA PHE A 189 -3.04 -1.48 -4.66
C PHE A 189 -4.03 -0.32 -4.58
N THR A 190 -5.31 -0.62 -4.75
CA THR A 190 -6.42 0.35 -4.75
C THR A 190 -6.55 1.03 -3.38
N LEU A 191 -6.60 0.24 -2.29
CA LEU A 191 -6.67 0.76 -0.93
C LEU A 191 -5.45 1.61 -0.58
N GLY A 192 -4.24 1.15 -0.89
CA GLY A 192 -3.02 1.91 -0.62
C GLY A 192 -2.96 3.21 -1.41
N THR A 193 -3.44 3.22 -2.66
CA THR A 193 -3.57 4.46 -3.45
C THR A 193 -4.55 5.43 -2.80
N TYR A 194 -5.74 4.94 -2.43
CA TYR A 194 -6.76 5.73 -1.74
C TYR A 194 -6.22 6.34 -0.43
N PHE A 195 -5.55 5.54 0.41
CA PHE A 195 -4.95 6.03 1.64
C PHE A 195 -3.86 7.07 1.40
N ASN A 196 -2.98 6.85 0.42
CA ASN A 196 -1.96 7.83 0.04
C ASN A 196 -2.60 9.15 -0.38
N ILE A 197 -3.63 9.13 -1.22
CA ILE A 197 -4.38 10.33 -1.64
C ILE A 197 -4.98 11.03 -0.42
N ARG A 198 -5.70 10.30 0.44
CA ARG A 198 -6.41 10.88 1.59
C ARG A 198 -5.45 11.53 2.57
N VAL A 199 -4.34 10.87 2.91
CA VAL A 199 -3.31 11.41 3.79
C VAL A 199 -2.68 12.66 3.19
N LYS A 200 -2.34 12.66 1.89
CA LYS A 200 -1.79 13.83 1.20
C LYS A 200 -2.78 15.00 1.21
N LYS A 201 -4.05 14.77 0.89
CA LYS A 201 -5.09 15.82 0.92
C LYS A 201 -5.28 16.43 2.32
N ILE A 202 -5.26 15.62 3.38
CA ILE A 202 -5.32 16.13 4.77
C ILE A 202 -4.15 17.05 5.06
N ARG A 203 -2.93 16.61 4.73
CA ARG A 203 -1.71 17.38 5.00
C ARG A 203 -1.67 18.69 4.21
N LEU A 204 -2.07 18.66 2.94
CA LEU A 204 -2.17 19.87 2.11
C LEU A 204 -3.20 20.86 2.67
N ALA A 205 -4.36 20.37 3.10
CA ALA A 205 -5.39 21.22 3.72
C ALA A 205 -4.91 21.83 5.04
N ALA A 206 -4.21 21.05 5.88
CA ALA A 206 -3.63 21.55 7.13
C ALA A 206 -2.56 22.61 6.87
N ALA A 207 -1.65 22.37 5.93
CA ALA A 207 -0.61 23.33 5.55
C ALA A 207 -1.19 24.64 4.99
N LYS A 208 -2.26 24.54 4.18
CA LYS A 208 -2.95 25.72 3.65
C LYS A 208 -3.57 26.57 4.76
N LYS A 209 -4.26 25.92 5.72
CA LYS A 209 -4.85 26.62 6.88
C LYS A 209 -3.80 27.33 7.72
N GLU A 210 -2.67 26.67 8.00
CA GLU A 210 -1.57 27.26 8.75
C GLU A 210 -0.94 28.48 8.02
N GLN A 211 -0.87 28.43 6.68
CA GLN A 211 -0.45 29.59 5.88
C GLN A 211 -1.44 30.74 5.97
N GLU A 212 -2.74 30.48 5.80
CA GLU A 212 -3.80 31.49 5.91
C GLU A 212 -3.82 32.15 7.31
N GLU A 213 -3.61 31.38 8.37
CA GLU A 213 -3.52 31.89 9.76
C GLU A 213 -2.29 32.79 9.96
N LYS A 214 -1.12 32.41 9.42
CA LYS A 214 0.10 33.23 9.47
C LYS A 214 -0.05 34.55 8.70
N GLU A 215 -0.70 34.51 7.54
CA GLU A 215 -0.97 35.71 6.73
C GLU A 215 -1.91 36.68 7.47
N ARG A 216 -2.98 36.17 8.09
CA ARG A 216 -3.91 36.98 8.90
C ARG A 216 -3.23 37.61 10.12
N GLY A 217 -2.38 36.86 10.83
CA GLY A 217 -1.62 37.38 11.96
C GLY A 217 -0.65 38.51 11.56
N ASN A 218 0.04 38.35 10.43
CA ASN A 218 0.95 39.36 9.91
C ASN A 218 0.22 40.63 9.43
N GLN A 219 -0.99 40.50 8.87
CA GLN A 219 -1.80 41.65 8.47
C GLN A 219 -2.36 42.41 9.68
N GLY A 220 -2.86 41.71 10.71
CA GLY A 220 -3.33 42.33 11.95
C GLY A 220 -2.23 43.07 12.72
N SER A 221 -1.01 42.55 12.72
CA SER A 221 0.14 43.22 13.35
C SER A 221 0.62 44.45 12.57
N LYS A 222 0.36 44.53 11.26
CA LYS A 222 0.69 45.70 10.43
C LYS A 222 -0.37 46.80 10.50
N SER A 223 -1.62 46.49 10.87
CA SER A 223 -2.68 47.49 11.07
C SER A 223 -2.68 48.16 12.45
N LEU A 224 -1.86 47.65 13.38
CA LEU A 224 -1.69 48.18 14.73
C LEU A 224 -0.42 49.05 14.89
N GLN A 225 0.40 49.15 13.83
CA GLN A 225 1.52 50.08 13.71
C GLN A 225 1.13 51.25 12.81
#